data_AF-A0AA37QL10-F1
#
_entry.id   AF-A0AA37QL10-F1
#
_cell.length_a   1.000
_cell.length_b   1.000
_cell.length_c   1.000
_cell.angle_alpha   90.00
_cell.angle_beta   90.00
_cell.angle_gamma   90.00
#
_symmetry.space_group_name_H-M   'P 1'
#
loop_
_entity.id
_entity.type
_entity.pdbx_description
1 polymer ?
#
loop_
_entity_poly.entity_id
_entity_poly.type
_entity_poly.pdbx_seq_one_letter_code
_entity_poly.pdbx_strand_id
1 'polypeptide(L)'
;MASKIGEITEEEVALIAVAIGSERTDGIASYSALRKEVPRRHRLSALDMIQSTKRPREKMWEQKIRNIKSHHETAGNFICEGYLTHVPRVGYRVTESGRKLLRRQAAA
;
A
#
# COMPACT_ATOMS: atom_id res chain seq x y z
N MET A 1 -10.91 5.90 6.49
CA MET A 1 -12.22 5.41 5.98
C MET A 1 -12.27 3.90 6.13
N ALA A 2 -13.41 3.34 6.52
CA ALA A 2 -13.58 1.89 6.59
C ALA A 2 -13.55 1.29 5.16
N SER A 3 -12.67 0.31 4.93
CA SER A 3 -12.82 -0.59 3.79
C SER A 3 -14.13 -1.36 3.96
N LYS A 4 -14.83 -1.72 2.88
CA LYS A 4 -15.98 -2.63 3.02
C LYS A 4 -15.47 -3.99 3.52
N ILE A 5 -16.29 -4.69 4.29
CA ILE A 5 -15.96 -6.05 4.75
C ILE A 5 -15.65 -6.90 3.51
N GLY A 6 -14.43 -7.43 3.45
CA GLY A 6 -13.92 -8.23 2.33
C GLY A 6 -13.16 -7.47 1.24
N GLU A 7 -12.99 -6.15 1.33
CA GLU A 7 -12.04 -5.41 0.47
C GLU A 7 -10.69 -5.24 1.15
N ILE A 8 -9.61 -5.34 0.38
CA ILE A 8 -8.28 -4.95 0.86
C ILE A 8 -8.29 -3.50 1.34
N THR A 9 -7.75 -3.30 2.53
CA THR A 9 -7.66 -2.01 3.20
C THR A 9 -6.46 -1.22 2.69
N GLU A 10 -6.48 0.09 2.93
CA GLU A 10 -5.32 0.94 2.65
C GLU A 10 -4.10 0.53 3.49
N GLU A 11 -4.33 0.12 4.74
CA GLU A 11 -3.31 -0.38 5.66
C GLU A 11 -2.63 -1.64 5.13
N GLU A 12 -3.40 -2.63 4.68
CA GLU A 12 -2.85 -3.85 4.08
C GLU A 12 -2.02 -3.56 2.83
N VAL A 13 -2.49 -2.65 1.96
CA VAL A 13 -1.71 -2.21 0.79
C VAL A 13 -0.44 -1.48 1.20
N ALA A 14 -0.49 -0.66 2.25
CA ALA A 14 0.67 0.05 2.76
C ALA A 14 1.69 -0.88 3.40
N LEU A 15 1.25 -1.93 4.12
CA LEU A 15 2.11 -3.00 4.62
C LEU A 15 2.80 -3.75 3.48
N ILE A 16 2.07 -4.08 2.42
CA ILE A 16 2.65 -4.68 1.22
C ILE A 16 3.69 -3.73 0.59
N ALA A 17 3.43 -2.43 0.57
CA ALA A 17 4.40 -1.45 0.09
C ALA A 17 5.67 -1.39 0.93
N VAL A 18 5.54 -1.46 2.26
CA VAL A 18 6.69 -1.56 3.19
C VAL A 18 7.49 -2.84 2.92
N ALA A 19 6.83 -3.98 2.74
CA ALA A 19 7.49 -5.25 2.44
C ALA A 19 8.27 -5.20 1.12
N ILE A 20 7.63 -4.77 0.03
CA ILE A 20 8.28 -4.63 -1.29
C ILE A 20 9.46 -3.65 -1.21
N GLY A 21 9.27 -2.50 -0.56
CA GLY A 21 10.37 -1.54 -0.38
C GLY A 21 11.50 -2.12 0.47
N SER A 22 11.19 -2.98 1.43
CA SER A 22 12.20 -3.58 2.32
C SER A 22 13.07 -4.61 1.62
N GLU A 23 12.49 -5.36 0.68
CA GLU A 23 13.16 -6.40 -0.13
C GLU A 23 14.03 -5.82 -1.26
N ARG A 24 13.80 -4.56 -1.64
CA ARG A 24 14.52 -3.92 -2.74
C ARG A 24 15.71 -3.11 -2.23
N THR A 25 16.80 -3.15 -2.99
CA THR A 25 18.04 -2.41 -2.69
C THR A 25 17.85 -0.90 -2.73
N ASP A 26 16.97 -0.40 -3.60
CA ASP A 26 16.62 1.02 -3.71
C ASP A 26 15.66 1.50 -2.60
N GLY A 27 15.06 0.58 -1.83
CA GLY A 27 14.07 0.90 -0.82
C GLY A 27 12.70 1.29 -1.37
N ILE A 28 12.43 1.15 -2.67
CA ILE A 28 11.28 1.75 -3.34
C ILE A 28 10.28 0.68 -3.81
N ALA A 29 9.07 0.74 -3.28
CA ALA A 29 7.90 0.10 -3.86
C ALA A 29 7.31 1.00 -4.96
N SER A 30 7.74 0.77 -6.21
CA SER A 30 7.22 1.53 -7.35
C SER A 30 5.75 1.21 -7.62
N TYR A 31 5.01 2.14 -8.24
CA TYR A 31 3.61 1.91 -8.60
C TYR A 31 3.41 0.70 -9.52
N SER A 32 4.37 0.43 -10.42
CA SER A 32 4.34 -0.78 -11.27
C SER A 32 4.58 -2.05 -10.46
N ALA A 33 5.54 -2.04 -9.53
CA ALA A 33 5.76 -3.16 -8.62
C ALA A 33 4.53 -3.42 -7.74
N LEU A 34 3.94 -2.37 -7.15
CA LEU A 34 2.74 -2.51 -6.32
C LEU A 34 1.58 -3.13 -7.10
N ARG A 35 1.34 -2.68 -8.34
CA ARG A 35 0.29 -3.28 -9.18
C ARG A 35 0.54 -4.75 -9.51
N LYS A 36 1.81 -5.15 -9.62
CA LYS A 36 2.18 -6.54 -9.92
C LYS A 36 2.15 -7.43 -8.68
N GLU A 37 2.57 -6.91 -7.53
CA GLU A 37 2.86 -7.66 -6.33
C GLU A 37 1.68 -7.73 -5.36
N VAL A 38 0.83 -6.71 -5.27
CA VAL A 38 -0.34 -6.73 -4.38
C VAL A 38 -1.25 -7.94 -4.66
N PRO A 39 -1.64 -8.24 -5.92
CA PRO A 39 -2.44 -9.44 -6.21
C PRO A 39 -1.72 -10.77 -5.94
N ARG A 40 -0.39 -10.78 -5.82
CA ARG A 40 0.41 -11.98 -5.54
C ARG A 40 0.57 -12.21 -4.04
N ARG A 41 0.60 -11.14 -3.25
CA ARG A 41 0.82 -11.15 -1.80
C ARG A 41 -0.48 -11.15 -1.00
N HIS A 42 -1.58 -10.68 -1.61
CA HIS A 42 -2.90 -10.68 -1.00
C HIS A 42 -3.91 -11.29 -1.96
N ARG A 43 -4.72 -12.22 -1.45
CA ARG A 43 -5.87 -12.75 -2.19
C ARG A 43 -6.93 -11.66 -2.31
N LEU A 44 -7.06 -11.07 -3.49
CA LEU A 44 -8.06 -10.04 -3.75
C LEU A 44 -9.46 -10.66 -3.85
N SER A 45 -10.45 -9.99 -3.27
CA SER A 45 -11.83 -10.43 -3.34
C SER A 45 -12.48 -10.06 -4.69
N ALA A 46 -13.71 -10.51 -4.91
CA ALA A 46 -14.49 -10.07 -6.06
C ALA A 46 -14.71 -8.54 -6.03
N LEU A 47 -14.92 -7.95 -4.85
CA LEU A 47 -15.14 -6.50 -4.67
C LEU A 47 -13.90 -5.69 -5.04
N ASP A 48 -12.72 -6.18 -4.66
CA ASP A 48 -11.44 -5.56 -5.03
C ASP A 48 -11.26 -5.47 -6.55
N MET A 49 -11.75 -6.50 -7.25
CA MET A 49 -11.60 -6.66 -8.69
C MET A 49 -12.64 -5.87 -9.51
N ILE A 50 -13.65 -5.30 -8.86
CA ILE A 50 -14.63 -4.41 -9.51
C ILE A 50 -13.93 -3.13 -9.95
N GLN A 51 -14.42 -2.55 -11.04
CA GLN A 51 -14.00 -1.24 -11.53
C GLN A 51 -14.26 -0.15 -10.49
N SER A 52 -13.28 0.72 -10.28
CA SER A 52 -13.43 1.87 -9.41
C SER A 52 -14.45 2.86 -9.97
N THR A 53 -15.42 3.23 -9.13
CA THR A 53 -16.42 4.26 -9.44
C THR A 53 -15.82 5.65 -9.58
N LYS A 54 -14.66 5.90 -8.94
CA LYS A 54 -13.94 7.18 -9.01
C LYS A 54 -12.88 7.20 -10.12
N ARG A 55 -12.38 6.03 -10.53
CA ARG A 55 -11.32 5.87 -11.53
C ARG A 55 -11.69 4.75 -12.50
N PRO A 56 -12.44 5.05 -13.57
CA PRO A 56 -13.00 4.03 -14.47
C PRO A 56 -11.98 3.09 -15.13
N ARG A 57 -10.70 3.47 -15.17
CA ARG A 57 -9.62 2.67 -15.76
C ARG A 57 -8.89 1.79 -14.76
N GLU A 58 -9.34 1.73 -13.52
CA GLU A 58 -8.68 1.04 -12.42
C GLU A 58 -9.66 0.17 -11.64
N LYS A 59 -9.14 -0.88 -11.01
CA LYS A 59 -9.88 -1.68 -10.03
C LYS A 59 -9.92 -0.99 -8.67
N MET A 60 -10.85 -1.39 -7.80
CA MET A 60 -10.98 -0.83 -6.46
C MET A 60 -9.68 -0.95 -5.65
N TRP A 61 -8.98 -2.09 -5.71
CA TRP A 61 -7.71 -2.26 -5.00
C TRP A 61 -6.59 -1.36 -5.53
N GLU A 62 -6.54 -1.10 -6.84
CA GLU A 62 -5.52 -0.22 -7.43
C GLU A 62 -5.68 1.21 -6.93
N GLN A 63 -6.92 1.61 -6.65
CA GLN A 63 -7.20 2.91 -6.04
C GLN A 63 -6.62 2.98 -4.62
N LYS A 64 -6.63 1.89 -3.84
CA LYS A 64 -6.08 1.86 -2.47
C LYS A 64 -4.58 2.20 -2.45
N ILE A 65 -3.83 1.80 -3.48
CA ILE A 65 -2.42 2.22 -3.65
C ILE A 65 -2.31 3.74 -3.62
N ARG A 66 -3.16 4.45 -4.38
CA ARG A 66 -3.13 5.92 -4.45
C ARG A 66 -3.67 6.57 -3.18
N ASN A 67 -4.59 5.90 -2.49
CA ASN A 67 -5.18 6.40 -1.27
C ASN A 67 -4.13 6.61 -0.16
N ILE A 68 -3.08 5.77 -0.12
CA ILE A 68 -1.94 5.95 0.78
C ILE A 68 -1.39 7.39 0.71
N LYS A 69 -1.23 7.93 -0.51
CA LYS A 69 -0.79 9.32 -0.68
C LYS A 69 -1.91 10.32 -0.37
N SER A 70 -3.12 10.11 -0.89
CA SER A 70 -4.18 11.13 -0.72
C SER A 70 -4.62 11.31 0.72
N HIS A 71 -4.46 10.31 1.58
CA HIS A 71 -4.81 10.35 3.00
C HIS A 71 -3.59 10.51 3.91
N HIS A 72 -2.44 10.96 3.39
CA HIS A 72 -1.19 11.06 4.14
C HIS A 72 -1.22 11.95 5.39
N GLU A 73 -2.22 12.80 5.56
CA GLU A 73 -2.41 13.65 6.75
C GLU A 73 -3.26 12.97 7.84
N THR A 74 -3.83 11.79 7.56
CA THR A 74 -4.70 11.06 8.49
C THR A 74 -3.86 10.17 9.41
N ALA A 75 -4.07 10.27 10.73
CA ALA A 75 -3.45 9.37 11.69
C ALA A 75 -3.74 7.89 11.35
N GLY A 76 -2.73 7.03 11.51
CA GLY A 76 -2.75 5.64 11.06
C GLY A 76 -2.35 5.43 9.59
N ASN A 77 -2.28 6.48 8.77
CA ASN A 77 -1.73 6.36 7.42
C ASN A 77 -0.20 6.21 7.48
N PHE A 78 0.36 5.30 6.67
CA PHE A 78 1.77 4.94 6.74
C PHE A 78 2.74 6.06 6.36
N ILE A 79 2.30 7.09 5.62
CA ILE A 79 3.10 8.29 5.39
C ILE A 79 3.02 9.22 6.61
N CYS A 80 1.83 9.38 7.21
CA CYS A 80 1.62 10.16 8.43
C CYS A 80 2.48 9.62 9.59
N GLU A 81 2.45 8.29 9.77
CA GLU A 81 3.22 7.57 10.79
C GLU A 81 4.73 7.47 10.47
N GLY A 82 5.16 7.99 9.31
CA GLY A 82 6.56 8.01 8.91
C GLY A 82 7.14 6.66 8.47
N TYR A 83 6.32 5.64 8.22
CA TYR A 83 6.76 4.32 7.72
C TYR A 83 7.09 4.32 6.22
N LEU A 84 6.43 5.20 5.46
CA LEU A 84 6.62 5.38 4.03
C LEU A 84 6.88 6.86 3.71
N THR A 85 7.65 7.10 2.66
CA THR A 85 7.78 8.42 2.04
C THR A 85 7.32 8.34 0.59
N HIS A 86 6.42 9.23 0.18
CA HIS A 86 5.99 9.27 -1.22
C HIS A 86 7.12 9.81 -2.11
N VAL A 87 7.44 9.06 -3.17
CA VAL A 87 8.39 9.45 -4.22
C VAL A 87 7.58 9.84 -5.46
N PRO A 88 7.51 11.14 -5.81
CA PRO A 88 6.68 11.61 -6.91
C PRO A 88 6.90 10.85 -8.21
N ARG A 89 5.81 10.42 -8.86
CA ARG A 89 5.79 9.67 -10.13
C ARG A 89 6.46 8.28 -10.08
N VAL A 90 7.01 7.86 -8.94
CA VAL A 90 7.70 6.57 -8.78
C VAL A 90 6.89 5.61 -7.92
N GLY A 91 6.54 5.99 -6.69
CA GLY A 91 5.87 5.11 -5.73
C GLY A 91 6.11 5.52 -4.28
N TYR A 92 6.42 4.55 -3.42
CA TYR A 92 6.68 4.76 -2.00
C TYR A 92 8.06 4.21 -1.61
N ARG A 93 8.85 5.00 -0.89
CA ARG A 93 10.09 4.56 -0.28
C ARG A 93 9.83 4.14 1.15
N VAL A 94 10.31 2.96 1.54
CA VAL A 94 10.27 2.51 2.92
C VAL A 94 11.31 3.26 3.76
N THR A 95 10.90 3.70 4.95
CA THR A 95 11.81 4.32 5.93
C THR A 95 12.39 3.27 6.88
N GLU A 96 13.32 3.67 7.73
CA GLU A 96 13.84 2.77 8.77
C GLU A 96 12.76 2.38 9.80
N SER A 97 11.85 3.29 10.15
CA SER A 97 10.71 2.95 11.02
C SER A 97 9.77 1.95 10.34
N GLY A 98 9.54 2.07 9.03
CA GLY A 98 8.77 1.09 8.25
C GLY A 98 9.42 -0.29 8.25
N ARG A 99 10.74 -0.37 8.08
CA ARG A 99 11.48 -1.65 8.19
C ARG A 99 11.36 -2.27 9.58
N LYS A 100 11.42 -1.45 10.64
CA LYS A 100 11.23 -1.89 12.03
C LYS A 100 9.81 -2.41 12.29
N LEU A 101 8.79 -1.73 11.76
CA LEU A 101 7.39 -2.19 11.84
C LEU A 101 7.25 -3.60 11.27
N LEU A 102 7.80 -3.85 10.07
CA LEU A 102 7.72 -5.15 9.43
C LEU A 102 8.39 -6.25 10.28
N ARG A 103 9.55 -5.97 10.88
CA ARG A 103 10.23 -6.91 11.78
C ARG A 103 9.41 -7.22 13.03
N ARG A 104 8.70 -6.21 13.59
CA ARG A 104 7.82 -6.41 14.76
C ARG A 104 6.63 -7.30 14.41
N GLN A 105 6.01 -7.10 13.25
CA GLN A 105 4.89 -7.94 12.80
C GLN A 105 5.32 -9.37 12.48
N ALA A 106 6.55 -9.59 11.97
CA ALA A 106 7.08 -10.93 11.72
C ALA A 106 7.47 -11.70 13.01
N ALA A 107 7.61 -11.00 14.13
CA ALA A 107 7.97 -11.56 15.43
C ALA A 107 6.77 -11.74 16.38
N ALA A 108 5.57 -11.32 15.96
CA ALA A 108 4.31 -11.43 16.70
C ALA A 108 3.50 -12.63 16.19
#